data_AF-A0AB39IWN5-F1
#
_entry.id   AF-A0AB39IWN5-F1
#
_cell.length_a   1.000
_cell.length_b   1.000
_cell.length_c   1.000
_cell.angle_alpha   90.00
_cell.angle_beta   90.00
_cell.angle_gamma   90.00
#
_symmetry.space_group_name_H-M   'P 1'
#
loop_
_entity.id
_entity.type
_entity.pdbx_description
1 polymer ?
#
loop_
_entity_poly.entity_id
_entity_poly.type
_entity_poly.pdbx_seq_one_letter_code
_entity_poly.pdbx_strand_id
1 'polypeptide(L)'
;MRVMRVYCPECSSLAVVRKTNRKHPQIADIYCACSNMECGHTFVMNMTFSHTLSPSALTHGRLMKNMIDAIAPDKRQEMIDLLSQAQDDDQKVSKPQGPVSATAQSRR
;
A
#
# COMPACT_ATOMS: atom_id res chain seq x y z
N MET A 1 3.09 15.91 6.73
CA MET A 1 4.05 14.89 6.26
C MET A 1 4.62 14.19 7.48
N ARG A 2 4.51 12.85 7.60
CA ARG A 2 5.10 12.11 8.73
C ARG A 2 6.53 11.69 8.38
N VAL A 3 7.47 11.97 9.27
CA VAL A 3 8.90 11.59 9.12
C VAL A 3 9.15 10.37 10.01
N MET A 4 9.87 9.37 9.49
CA MET A 4 10.28 8.19 10.28
C MET A 4 11.14 8.65 11.47
N ARG A 5 10.76 8.22 12.67
CA ARG A 5 11.52 8.48 13.90
C ARG A 5 12.17 7.18 14.36
N VAL A 6 13.45 7.26 14.70
CA VAL A 6 14.20 6.17 15.32
C VAL A 6 14.26 6.43 16.82
N TYR A 7 14.01 5.38 17.61
CA TYR A 7 14.07 5.45 19.07
C TYR A 7 15.28 4.68 19.57
N CYS A 8 15.92 5.22 20.59
CA CYS A 8 17.05 4.58 21.26
C CYS A 8 16.54 3.34 22.03
N PRO A 9 17.17 2.16 21.88
CA PRO A 9 16.74 0.95 22.58
C PRO A 9 16.94 1.03 24.10
N GLU A 10 17.91 1.83 24.57
CA GLU A 10 18.26 1.93 25.99
C GLU A 10 17.33 2.86 26.77
N CYS A 11 17.09 4.08 26.25
CA CYS A 11 16.37 5.12 26.99
C CYS A 11 15.06 5.56 26.33
N SER A 12 14.66 4.93 25.21
CA SER A 12 13.46 5.29 24.43
C SER A 12 13.38 6.75 23.96
N SER A 13 14.46 7.53 24.11
CA SER A 13 14.56 8.88 23.54
C SER A 13 14.73 8.82 22.03
N LEU A 14 14.44 9.92 21.35
CA LEU A 14 14.66 10.02 19.90
C LEU A 14 16.14 9.87 19.58
N ALA A 15 16.43 9.25 18.44
CA ALA A 15 17.78 9.14 17.90
C ALA A 15 17.87 9.89 16.57
N VAL A 16 19.02 10.54 16.36
CA VAL A 16 19.35 11.28 15.14
C VAL A 16 20.15 10.37 14.22
N VAL A 17 19.68 10.20 12.98
CA VAL A 17 20.43 9.50 11.94
C VAL A 17 21.60 10.36 11.47
N ARG A 18 22.82 9.84 11.61
CA ARG A 18 24.06 10.52 11.21
C ARG A 18 24.52 10.11 9.82
N LYS A 19 24.37 8.82 9.48
CA LYS A 19 24.81 8.26 8.21
C LYS A 19 23.91 7.10 7.83
N THR A 20 23.61 6.99 6.54
CA THR A 20 22.95 5.83 5.97
C THR A 20 23.90 5.16 4.99
N ASN A 21 24.32 3.94 5.30
CA ASN A 21 25.13 3.12 4.41
C ASN A 21 24.22 2.18 3.61
N ARG A 22 24.04 2.45 2.32
CA ARG A 22 23.21 1.62 1.44
C ARG A 22 24.04 0.47 0.87
N LYS A 23 23.68 -0.76 1.23
CA LYS A 23 24.32 -1.99 0.72
C LYS A 23 23.61 -2.51 -0.53
N HIS A 24 22.28 -2.44 -0.53
CA HIS A 24 21.40 -2.89 -1.60
C HIS A 24 20.20 -1.93 -1.68
N PRO A 25 19.47 -1.81 -2.81
CA PRO A 25 18.25 -1.01 -2.89
C PRO A 25 17.21 -1.28 -1.78
N GLN A 26 17.24 -2.48 -1.20
CA GLN A 26 16.33 -2.93 -0.15
C GLN A 26 16.97 -3.06 1.24
N ILE A 27 18.28 -2.83 1.37
CA ILE A 27 19.02 -3.05 2.63
C ILE A 27 19.95 -1.88 2.88
N ALA A 28 19.79 -1.24 4.04
CA ALA A 28 20.65 -0.17 4.50
C ALA A 28 20.99 -0.31 5.98
N ASP A 29 22.21 0.06 6.35
CA ASP A 29 22.60 0.26 7.73
C ASP A 29 22.45 1.75 8.07
N ILE A 30 21.78 2.03 9.18
CA ILE A 30 21.50 3.39 9.65
C ILE A 30 22.27 3.61 10.95
N TYR A 31 23.22 4.55 10.91
CA TYR A 31 24.04 4.94 12.06
C TYR A 31 23.32 6.07 12.81
N CYS A 32 23.02 5.83 14.08
CA CYS A 32 22.19 6.66 14.92
C CYS A 32 22.96 7.13 16.16
N ALA A 33 22.65 8.33 16.63
CA ALA A 33 23.08 8.84 17.92
C ALA A 33 21.86 9.27 18.73
N CYS A 34 21.76 8.81 19.98
CA CYS A 34 20.70 9.22 20.90
C CYS A 34 20.72 10.75 21.10
N SER A 35 19.54 11.38 21.16
CA SER A 35 19.43 12.80 21.44
C SER A 35 19.59 13.14 22.93
N ASN A 36 19.42 12.16 23.82
CA ASN A 36 19.62 12.36 25.25
C ASN A 36 21.12 12.31 25.57
N MET A 37 21.66 13.43 26.08
CA MET A 37 23.07 13.58 26.43
C MET A 37 23.51 12.63 27.54
N GLU A 38 22.64 12.34 28.50
CA GLU A 38 22.92 11.39 29.58
C GLU A 38 23.01 9.95 29.07
N CYS A 39 22.27 9.62 28.00
CA CYS A 39 22.33 8.29 27.40
C CYS A 39 23.55 8.14 26.51
N GLY A 40 23.86 9.13 25.66
CA GLY A 40 25.05 9.13 24.79
C GLY A 40 25.15 7.97 23.80
N HIS A 41 24.13 7.10 23.71
CA HIS A 41 24.22 5.85 22.98
C HIS A 41 24.34 6.09 21.47
N THR A 42 25.34 5.47 20.86
CA THR A 42 25.55 5.46 19.40
C THR A 42 25.44 4.04 18.91
N PHE A 43 24.63 3.81 17.88
CA PHE A 43 24.22 2.47 17.49
C PHE A 43 23.91 2.40 16.00
N VAL A 44 23.89 1.17 15.48
CA VAL A 44 23.56 0.88 14.09
C VAL A 44 22.29 0.04 14.04
N MET A 45 21.35 0.43 13.19
CA MET A 45 20.14 -0.36 12.89
C MET A 45 20.14 -0.78 11.42
N ASN A 46 19.66 -1.99 11.14
CA ASN A 46 19.42 -2.42 9.77
C ASN A 46 17.98 -2.08 9.35
N MET A 47 17.83 -1.36 8.24
CA MET A 47 16.57 -1.14 7.58
C MET A 47 16.48 -2.04 6.35
N THR A 48 15.57 -3.00 6.40
CA THR A 48 15.37 -4.02 5.37
C THR A 48 13.95 -4.01 4.87
N PHE A 49 13.77 -4.02 3.55
CA PHE A 49 12.47 -4.33 2.96
C PHE A 49 12.06 -5.77 3.35
N SER A 50 10.84 -5.93 3.85
CA SER A 50 10.31 -7.23 4.25
C SER A 50 9.41 -7.81 3.16
N HIS A 51 8.23 -7.24 2.97
CA HIS A 51 7.26 -7.69 1.98
C HIS A 51 6.33 -6.55 1.59
N THR A 52 5.62 -6.75 0.48
CA THR A 52 4.64 -5.81 -0.06
C THR A 52 3.25 -6.15 0.47
N LEU A 53 2.60 -5.21 1.16
CA LEU A 53 1.19 -5.36 1.59
C LEU A 53 0.21 -5.12 0.45
N SER A 54 0.50 -4.14 -0.40
CA SER A 54 -0.26 -3.85 -1.62
C SER A 54 0.70 -3.58 -2.76
N PRO A 55 0.60 -4.29 -3.90
CA PRO A 55 1.52 -4.14 -5.01
C PRO A 55 1.48 -2.71 -5.55
N SER A 56 2.63 -2.21 -5.98
CA SER A 56 2.69 -0.90 -6.64
C SER A 56 1.84 -0.92 -7.90
N ALA A 57 1.12 0.19 -8.16
CA ALA A 57 0.37 0.39 -9.39
C ALA A 57 1.26 0.25 -10.64
N LEU A 58 2.55 0.59 -10.51
CA LEU A 58 3.56 0.43 -11.57
C LEU A 58 3.83 -1.04 -11.90
N THR A 59 3.66 -1.93 -10.93
CA THR A 59 3.88 -3.37 -11.07
C THR A 59 2.60 -4.16 -11.27
N HIS A 60 1.44 -3.52 -11.11
CA HIS A 60 0.12 -4.18 -11.15
C HIS A 60 -0.14 -4.89 -12.48
N GLY A 61 0.18 -4.24 -13.61
CA GLY A 61 0.02 -4.85 -14.94
C GLY A 61 0.89 -6.10 -15.15
N ARG A 62 2.12 -6.10 -14.62
CA ARG A 62 3.00 -7.29 -14.68
C ARG A 62 2.46 -8.42 -13.80
N LEU A 63 1.94 -8.09 -12.63
CA LEU A 63 1.30 -9.08 -11.76
C LEU A 63 0.07 -9.72 -12.44
N MET A 64 -0.80 -8.90 -13.03
CA MET A 64 -1.98 -9.37 -13.76
C MET A 64 -1.58 -10.25 -14.96
N LYS A 65 -0.57 -9.84 -15.72
CA LYS A 65 -0.05 -10.66 -16.81
C LYS A 65 0.46 -12.02 -16.31
N ASN A 66 1.24 -12.04 -15.23
CA ASN A 66 1.73 -13.29 -14.65
C ASN A 66 0.58 -14.19 -14.17
N MET A 67 -0.50 -13.61 -13.63
CA MET A 67 -1.70 -14.35 -13.26
C MET A 67 -2.37 -14.97 -14.49
N ILE A 68 -2.53 -14.21 -15.58
CA ILE A 68 -3.09 -14.71 -16.84
C ILE A 68 -2.22 -15.82 -17.43
N ASP A 69 -0.89 -15.66 -17.40
CA ASP A 69 0.07 -16.64 -17.91
C ASP A 69 0.02 -17.95 -17.10
N ALA A 70 -0.28 -17.88 -15.80
CA ALA A 70 -0.44 -19.04 -14.93
C ALA A 70 -1.76 -19.81 -15.15
N ILE A 71 -2.73 -19.22 -15.86
CA ILE A 71 -4.00 -19.90 -16.19
C ILE A 71 -3.77 -20.84 -17.38
N ALA A 72 -4.14 -22.10 -17.17
CA ALA A 72 -4.08 -23.14 -18.20
C ALA A 72 -4.88 -22.71 -19.45
N PRO A 73 -4.36 -22.94 -20.67
CA PRO A 73 -4.97 -22.38 -21.89
C PRO A 73 -6.44 -22.73 -22.10
N ASP A 74 -6.84 -23.94 -21.70
CA ASP A 74 -8.20 -24.48 -21.77
C ASP A 74 -9.20 -23.75 -20.85
N LYS A 75 -8.71 -23.11 -19.78
CA LYS A 75 -9.54 -22.40 -18.79
C LYS A 75 -9.65 -20.89 -19.01
N ARG A 76 -8.96 -20.37 -20.02
CA ARG A 76 -8.95 -18.92 -20.30
C ARG A 76 -10.31 -18.41 -20.74
N GLN A 77 -11.05 -19.20 -21.52
CA GLN A 77 -12.36 -18.79 -22.01
C GLN A 77 -13.39 -18.67 -20.87
N GLU A 78 -13.44 -19.68 -19.98
CA GLU A 78 -14.29 -19.65 -18.78
C GLU A 78 -14.00 -18.41 -17.92
N MET A 79 -12.72 -18.05 -17.76
CA MET A 79 -12.31 -16.87 -17.00
C MET A 79 -12.76 -15.55 -17.65
N ILE A 80 -12.70 -15.45 -18.98
CA ILE A 80 -13.15 -14.27 -19.73
C ILE A 80 -14.66 -14.10 -19.54
N ASP A 81 -15.43 -15.18 -19.66
CA ASP A 81 -16.88 -15.15 -19.50
C ASP A 81 -17.28 -14.68 -18.09
N LEU A 82 -16.59 -15.16 -17.04
CA LEU A 82 -16.80 -14.71 -15.67
C LEU A 82 -16.47 -13.22 -15.47
N LEU A 83 -15.40 -12.72 -16.10
CA LEU A 83 -15.04 -11.31 -16.04
C LEU A 83 -16.07 -10.43 -16.74
N SER A 84 -16.58 -10.83 -17.90
CA SER A 84 -17.63 -10.10 -18.62
C SER A 84 -18.92 -9.99 -17.81
N GLN A 85 -19.34 -11.07 -17.16
CA GLN A 85 -20.51 -11.07 -16.27
C GLN A 85 -20.35 -10.08 -15.11
N ALA A 86 -19.17 -10.02 -14.48
CA ALA A 86 -18.90 -9.08 -13.40
C ALA A 86 -18.97 -7.60 -13.87
N GLN A 87 -18.54 -7.30 -15.11
CA GLN A 87 -18.65 -5.95 -15.67
C GLN A 87 -20.11 -5.53 -15.90
N ASP A 88 -20.95 -6.45 -16.35
CA ASP A 88 -22.38 -6.20 -16.57
C ASP A 88 -23.12 -5.89 -15.26
N ASP A 89 -22.69 -6.51 -14.15
CA ASP A 89 -23.25 -6.27 -12.82
C ASP A 89 -22.81 -4.94 -12.22
N ASP A 90 -21.55 -4.54 -12.39
CA ASP A 90 -21.07 -3.20 -12.01
C ASP A 90 -21.81 -2.09 -12.79
N GLN A 91 -22.14 -2.33 -14.06
CA GLN A 91 -22.84 -1.36 -14.90
C GLN A 91 -24.32 -1.16 -14.50
N LYS A 92 -24.97 -2.16 -13.88
CA LYS A 92 -26.35 -2.03 -13.35
C LYS A 92 -26.43 -1.15 -12.10
N VAL A 93 -25.36 -1.06 -11.30
CA VAL A 93 -25.31 -0.24 -10.08
C VAL A 93 -25.15 1.27 -10.39
N SER A 94 -24.59 1.61 -11.55
CA SER A 94 -24.30 3.00 -11.94
C SER A 94 -25.43 3.76 -12.66
N LYS A 95 -26.58 3.13 -12.92
CA LYS A 95 -27.74 3.80 -13.55
C LYS A 95 -28.63 4.41 -12.45
N PRO A 96 -28.75 5.75 -12.32
CA PRO A 96 -29.62 6.34 -11.31
C PRO A 96 -31.06 5.94 -11.58
N GLN A 97 -31.74 5.40 -10.57
CA GLN A 97 -33.20 5.30 -10.61
C GLN A 97 -33.78 6.71 -10.75
N GLY A 98 -34.62 6.88 -11.78
CA GLY A 98 -35.26 8.13 -12.17
C GLY A 98 -36.17 8.75 -11.10
N PRO A 99 -36.81 9.87 -11.45
CA PRO A 99 -37.17 10.93 -10.51
C PRO A 99 -38.24 10.48 -9.51
N VAL A 100 -37.95 10.64 -8.22
CA VAL A 100 -38.98 10.65 -7.19
C VAL A 100 -39.80 11.92 -7.36
N SER A 101 -41.00 11.75 -7.91
CA SER A 101 -42.01 12.78 -8.07
C SER A 101 -42.32 13.42 -6.70
N ALA A 102 -41.78 14.61 -6.46
CA ALA A 102 -42.15 15.44 -5.32
C ALA A 102 -43.56 15.97 -5.54
N THR A 103 -44.56 15.29 -4.97
CA THR A 103 -45.92 15.82 -4.87
C THR A 103 -45.92 16.95 -3.84
N ALA A 104 -45.98 18.20 -4.32
CA ALA A 104 -46.14 19.38 -3.48
C ALA A 104 -47.53 19.36 -2.82
N GLN A 105 -47.58 19.08 -1.52
CA GLN A 105 -48.75 19.35 -0.70
C GLN A 105 -48.53 20.62 0.14
N SER A 106 -49.22 21.65 -0.31
CA SER A 106 -49.64 22.84 0.42
C SER A 106 -50.16 22.52 1.82
N ARG A 107 -49.66 23.26 2.83
CA ARG A 107 -50.32 23.65 4.11
C ARG A 107 -49.44 24.74 4.74
N ARG A 108 -49.85 26.00 4.58
CA ARG A 108 -50.42 26.90 5.60
C ARG A 108 -49.41 27.37 6.64
#